data_AF-A0A821RBC9-F1
#
_entry.id   AF-A0A821RBC9-F1
#
_cell.length_a   1.000
_cell.length_b   1.000
_cell.length_c   1.000
_cell.angle_alpha   90.00
_cell.angle_beta   90.00
_cell.angle_gamma   90.00
#
_symmetry.space_group_name_H-M   'P 1'
#
loop_
_entity.id
_entity.type
_entity.pdbx_description
1 polymer ?
#
loop_
_entity_poly.entity_id
_entity_poly.type
_entity_poly.pdbx_seq_one_letter_code
_entity_poly.pdbx_strand_id
1 'polypeptide(L)'
;MNENNENIRKENVKSDKNDEDEIDDDESDADESGDDENEASEDTGSNSDEKEQMDVVEEELGSVFDVKSAEGDKLRELLTGKTPSQQSTALSKLIKSYDPSLSPNNKEILSRLFAHLLQYVHDIFTDLNDEGDIIKAFLIFDKVAPYFYDLIHINKVSTKKFIVELLKEKHDQFKRNPKKVPDLNTLIFFKLVSLLYPTSDFRHPVTTPSLIFMTEILSLSRFKDAYSVSRGLFILTMILEYTVLSKRFVPSALNFLRGIFYLSANTSVLNPVQVVPPFRLHKDSKILNLEQDCSKMEVDDKMSAKDLVCEMDDAFKIKCLHNSVFMLREFFDNYIEIDALKALFEPHMQLLGRIDLEWYPKKIVSKVTKVLQHMKETLETKTYALITREKVRPKALRLYEPDIQEVFTGSKLSKLSRDASERKRLQGKYKKEMKGAIREIRRDKAYIASVKIRQKIQSDNVRKEKVKQIYKDASIQQGELNKLKRGK
;
A
#
# COMPACT_ATOMS: atom_id res chain seq x y z
N MET A 1 77.01 37.58 -21.38
CA MET A 1 75.95 38.41 -21.98
C MET A 1 74.62 37.71 -21.76
N ASN A 2 73.64 38.26 -21.05
CA ASN A 2 73.62 39.09 -19.82
C ASN A 2 72.15 39.47 -19.58
N GLU A 3 71.75 39.64 -18.32
CA GLU A 3 70.44 40.14 -17.86
C GLU A 3 69.17 39.36 -18.35
N ASN A 4 68.22 38.91 -17.52
CA ASN A 4 67.54 39.42 -16.30
C ASN A 4 66.21 40.14 -16.59
N ASN A 5 65.13 39.52 -16.11
CA ASN A 5 63.96 40.18 -15.47
C ASN A 5 63.09 41.12 -16.36
N GLU A 6 61.87 41.52 -15.99
CA GLU A 6 61.17 41.50 -14.69
C GLU A 6 59.76 40.88 -14.72
N ASN A 7 59.28 40.47 -13.54
CA ASN A 7 57.86 40.21 -13.27
C ASN A 7 57.13 41.53 -12.99
N ILE A 8 55.88 41.65 -13.43
CA ILE A 8 54.85 42.40 -12.67
C ILE A 8 53.61 41.51 -12.50
N ARG A 9 53.08 41.47 -11.28
CA ARG A 9 51.93 40.66 -10.85
C ARG A 9 50.64 41.50 -10.78
N LYS A 10 49.49 40.84 -10.94
CA LYS A 10 48.33 40.76 -10.01
C LYS A 10 47.24 39.88 -10.66
N GLU A 11 46.69 38.84 -10.02
CA GLU A 11 45.77 38.86 -8.85
C GLU A 11 44.48 39.62 -9.18
N ASN A 12 43.26 39.08 -9.06
CA ASN A 12 42.75 37.79 -8.52
C ASN A 12 41.74 37.15 -9.52
N VAL A 13 41.07 36.00 -9.33
CA VAL A 13 40.69 35.21 -8.14
C VAL A 13 40.79 33.70 -8.43
N LYS A 14 40.61 32.85 -7.41
CA LYS A 14 40.45 31.38 -7.50
C LYS A 14 39.50 30.88 -6.39
N SER A 15 38.94 29.68 -6.58
CA SER A 15 38.16 28.89 -5.57
C SER A 15 36.84 29.55 -5.10
N ASP A 16 35.83 28.83 -4.61
CA ASP A 16 35.65 27.37 -4.37
C ASP A 16 34.18 26.96 -4.70
N LYS A 17 33.82 25.70 -4.96
CA LYS A 17 33.23 24.67 -4.03
C LYS A 17 32.03 25.18 -3.17
N ASN A 18 30.98 24.40 -2.86
CA ASN A 18 30.78 22.93 -2.97
C ASN A 18 29.27 22.54 -2.94
N ASP A 19 28.97 21.25 -2.66
CA ASP A 19 27.71 20.63 -2.16
C ASP A 19 26.64 20.36 -3.26
N GLU A 20 26.06 19.15 -3.42
CA GLU A 20 25.38 18.18 -2.51
C GLU A 20 23.98 18.66 -2.05
N ASP A 21 22.88 17.89 -2.11
CA ASP A 21 22.42 16.80 -3.01
C ASP A 21 20.85 16.79 -2.94
N GLU A 22 19.96 15.84 -3.28
CA GLU A 22 19.92 14.39 -3.65
C GLU A 22 18.56 14.16 -4.40
N ILE A 23 18.22 12.92 -4.87
CA ILE A 23 16.85 12.34 -5.10
C ILE A 23 15.81 13.07 -6.02
N ASP A 24 14.85 12.44 -6.74
CA ASP A 24 14.67 11.18 -7.52
C ASP A 24 13.24 11.28 -8.16
N ASP A 25 12.71 10.19 -8.74
CA ASP A 25 11.30 9.92 -9.10
C ASP A 25 10.65 10.67 -10.31
N ASP A 26 10.56 9.94 -11.43
CA ASP A 26 9.51 10.12 -12.47
C ASP A 26 8.18 9.51 -11.97
N GLU A 27 7.07 10.27 -11.99
CA GLU A 27 5.76 9.70 -12.35
C GLU A 27 5.02 10.64 -13.32
N SER A 28 4.67 10.10 -14.50
CA SER A 28 3.69 10.70 -15.41
C SER A 28 2.90 9.58 -16.09
N ASP A 29 1.67 9.39 -15.64
CA ASP A 29 0.69 8.54 -16.31
C ASP A 29 0.35 9.11 -17.70
N ALA A 30 -0.06 8.22 -18.60
CA ALA A 30 -0.60 8.58 -19.91
C ALA A 30 -1.97 7.93 -20.07
N ASP A 31 -3.02 8.75 -20.04
CA ASP A 31 -4.40 8.32 -20.33
C ASP A 31 -4.55 7.79 -21.76
N GLU A 32 -5.36 6.74 -21.93
CA GLU A 32 -5.97 6.42 -23.22
C GLU A 32 -7.25 7.24 -23.37
N SER A 33 -7.25 8.18 -24.32
CA SER A 33 -8.38 9.07 -24.59
C SER A 33 -9.48 8.38 -25.40
N GLY A 34 -10.71 8.31 -24.86
CA GLY A 34 -11.94 8.16 -25.63
C GLY A 34 -12.60 9.52 -25.80
N ASP A 35 -12.82 9.94 -27.05
CA ASP A 35 -13.21 11.31 -27.42
C ASP A 35 -14.64 11.37 -27.97
N ASP A 36 -15.44 12.33 -27.52
CA ASP A 36 -16.71 12.76 -28.16
C ASP A 36 -17.12 14.13 -27.60
N GLU A 37 -17.19 15.16 -28.47
CA GLU A 37 -17.34 16.57 -28.10
C GLU A 37 -18.83 16.98 -27.92
N ASN A 38 -19.16 17.86 -26.95
CA ASN A 38 -19.39 19.30 -27.24
C ASN A 38 -19.93 20.18 -26.08
N GLU A 39 -19.36 21.38 -26.02
CA GLU A 39 -19.87 22.72 -25.60
C GLU A 39 -20.51 23.01 -24.23
N ALA A 40 -19.87 23.99 -23.55
CA ALA A 40 -20.39 25.01 -22.62
C ALA A 40 -20.89 24.58 -21.21
N SER A 41 -20.73 25.39 -20.16
CA SER A 41 -20.21 26.78 -20.04
C SER A 41 -19.30 26.98 -18.82
N GLU A 42 -18.60 28.12 -18.76
CA GLU A 42 -17.87 28.58 -17.57
C GLU A 42 -18.81 28.83 -16.37
N ASP A 43 -18.36 28.46 -15.16
CA ASP A 43 -18.53 29.29 -13.96
C ASP A 43 -17.43 28.96 -12.92
N THR A 44 -17.12 29.91 -12.05
CA THR A 44 -16.09 29.81 -11.00
C THR A 44 -16.71 30.09 -9.62
N GLY A 45 -16.97 29.06 -8.82
CA GLY A 45 -17.58 29.24 -7.51
C GLY A 45 -17.48 28.05 -6.56
N SER A 46 -17.53 28.36 -5.26
CA SER A 46 -17.55 27.48 -4.08
C SER A 46 -16.54 26.35 -3.98
N ASN A 47 -15.60 26.51 -3.03
CA ASN A 47 -14.94 25.41 -2.32
C ASN A 47 -14.97 25.69 -0.80
N SER A 48 -16.06 26.34 -0.38
CA SER A 48 -16.40 26.73 0.99
C SER A 48 -17.40 25.75 1.60
N ASP A 49 -18.43 25.40 0.83
CA ASP A 49 -19.64 24.79 1.39
C ASP A 49 -19.41 23.35 1.88
N GLU A 50 -18.47 22.61 1.29
CA GLU A 50 -18.06 21.29 1.81
C GLU A 50 -17.31 21.39 3.15
N LYS A 51 -16.56 22.47 3.39
CA LYS A 51 -15.89 22.71 4.67
C LYS A 51 -16.85 23.22 5.72
N GLU A 52 -17.69 24.19 5.39
CA GLU A 52 -18.72 24.67 6.31
C GLU A 52 -19.72 23.54 6.64
N GLN A 53 -20.09 22.66 5.71
CA GLN A 53 -20.88 21.46 6.02
C GLN A 53 -20.11 20.39 6.81
N MET A 54 -18.78 20.30 6.71
CA MET A 54 -17.99 19.44 7.58
C MET A 54 -17.90 20.01 9.00
N ASP A 55 -17.57 21.28 9.15
CA ASP A 55 -17.35 21.95 10.43
C ASP A 55 -18.68 22.10 11.20
N VAL A 56 -19.79 22.48 10.54
CA VAL A 56 -21.13 22.51 11.17
C VAL A 56 -21.59 21.12 11.60
N VAL A 57 -21.25 20.06 10.84
CA VAL A 57 -21.58 18.68 11.25
C VAL A 57 -20.64 18.18 12.37
N GLU A 58 -19.38 18.61 12.45
CA GLU A 58 -18.54 18.31 13.62
C GLU A 58 -18.98 19.09 14.87
N GLU A 59 -19.46 20.33 14.75
CA GLU A 59 -20.07 21.09 15.87
C GLU A 59 -21.42 20.48 16.32
N GLU A 60 -22.33 20.15 15.38
CA GLU A 60 -23.58 19.46 15.72
C GLU A 60 -23.33 18.08 16.34
N LEU A 61 -22.36 17.30 15.85
CA LEU A 61 -22.02 16.00 16.44
C LEU A 61 -21.28 16.11 17.78
N GLY A 62 -20.52 17.18 18.00
CA GLY A 62 -20.06 17.57 19.33
C GLY A 62 -21.23 17.70 20.31
N SER A 63 -22.34 18.31 19.88
CA SER A 63 -23.56 18.41 20.68
C SER A 63 -24.34 17.09 20.85
N VAL A 64 -24.17 16.10 19.94
CA VAL A 64 -24.81 14.78 20.07
C VAL A 64 -24.20 13.94 21.19
N PHE A 65 -22.92 14.16 21.52
CA PHE A 65 -22.29 13.59 22.72
C PHE A 65 -22.50 14.44 23.98
N ASP A 66 -23.01 15.67 23.85
CA ASP A 66 -23.25 16.56 24.99
C ASP A 66 -24.66 16.36 25.57
N VAL A 67 -24.74 15.51 26.59
CA VAL A 67 -25.83 15.40 27.58
C VAL A 67 -27.27 15.45 27.02
N LYS A 68 -27.82 14.26 26.75
CA LYS A 68 -29.28 13.97 26.73
C LYS A 68 -30.10 14.67 25.64
N SER A 69 -29.96 14.20 24.39
CA SER A 69 -31.09 14.25 23.46
C SER A 69 -32.31 13.58 24.11
N ALA A 70 -33.46 14.28 24.10
CA ALA A 70 -34.72 13.78 24.61
C ALA A 70 -35.29 12.58 23.81
N GLU A 71 -34.62 12.13 22.74
CA GLU A 71 -34.94 10.89 22.02
C GLU A 71 -34.10 9.71 22.55
N GLY A 72 -32.83 9.95 22.91
CA GLY A 72 -31.97 8.98 23.58
C GLY A 72 -32.47 8.63 24.99
N ASP A 73 -32.87 9.62 25.79
CA ASP A 73 -33.47 9.38 27.12
C ASP A 73 -34.79 8.59 27.00
N LYS A 74 -35.65 8.88 26.00
CA LYS A 74 -36.86 8.08 25.73
C LYS A 74 -36.55 6.65 25.30
N LEU A 75 -35.51 6.44 24.47
CA LEU A 75 -35.07 5.09 24.11
C LEU A 75 -34.57 4.32 25.35
N ARG A 76 -33.81 4.99 26.22
CA ARG A 76 -33.33 4.44 27.50
C ARG A 76 -34.50 4.07 28.42
N GLU A 77 -35.49 4.94 28.59
CA GLU A 77 -36.74 4.63 29.32
C GLU A 77 -37.52 3.47 28.68
N LEU A 78 -37.61 3.43 27.35
CA LEU A 78 -38.31 2.37 26.61
C LEU A 78 -37.60 1.00 26.67
N LEU A 79 -36.32 0.92 27.01
CA LEU A 79 -35.57 -0.34 27.11
C LEU A 79 -35.27 -0.75 28.55
N THR A 80 -35.14 0.20 29.48
CA THR A 80 -34.88 -0.05 30.90
C THR A 80 -36.04 -0.84 31.54
N GLY A 81 -35.73 -1.81 32.40
CA GLY A 81 -36.72 -2.64 33.09
C GLY A 81 -37.38 -3.73 32.24
N LYS A 82 -37.09 -3.83 30.93
CA LYS A 82 -37.56 -4.93 30.07
C LYS A 82 -36.52 -6.06 30.00
N THR A 83 -36.99 -7.29 29.77
CA THR A 83 -36.08 -8.44 29.56
C THR A 83 -35.35 -8.32 28.20
N PRO A 84 -34.17 -8.95 28.00
CA PRO A 84 -33.42 -8.85 26.74
C PRO A 84 -34.24 -9.22 25.49
N SER A 85 -35.10 -10.23 25.59
CA SER A 85 -36.01 -10.64 24.50
C SER A 85 -37.10 -9.60 24.22
N GLN A 86 -37.60 -8.90 25.25
CA GLN A 86 -38.56 -7.80 25.09
C GLN A 86 -37.89 -6.54 24.52
N GLN A 87 -36.64 -6.26 24.88
CA GLN A 87 -35.84 -5.19 24.28
C GLN A 87 -35.61 -5.44 22.79
N SER A 88 -35.16 -6.64 22.40
CA SER A 88 -35.06 -7.05 20.98
C SER A 88 -36.40 -6.95 20.24
N THR A 89 -37.50 -7.37 20.88
CA THR A 89 -38.85 -7.23 20.31
C THR A 89 -39.28 -5.75 20.15
N ALA A 90 -38.83 -4.85 21.03
CA ALA A 90 -39.09 -3.42 20.91
C ALA A 90 -38.24 -2.78 19.80
N LEU A 91 -36.94 -3.09 19.74
CA LEU A 91 -36.02 -2.59 18.71
C LEU A 91 -36.42 -3.03 17.31
N SER A 92 -36.76 -4.31 17.12
CA SER A 92 -37.24 -4.81 15.83
C SER A 92 -38.59 -4.22 15.39
N LYS A 93 -39.41 -3.71 16.32
CA LYS A 93 -40.62 -2.93 16.00
C LYS A 93 -40.29 -1.47 15.65
N LEU A 94 -39.37 -0.85 16.39
CA LEU A 94 -38.91 0.51 16.13
C LEU A 94 -38.23 0.62 14.75
N ILE A 95 -37.29 -0.26 14.45
CA ILE A 95 -36.57 -0.27 13.15
C ILE A 95 -37.56 -0.39 11.98
N LYS A 96 -38.52 -1.33 12.07
CA LYS A 96 -39.58 -1.50 11.05
C LYS A 96 -40.56 -0.32 10.97
N SER A 97 -40.81 0.40 12.07
CA SER A 97 -41.64 1.61 12.03
C SER A 97 -40.95 2.78 11.32
N TYR A 98 -39.63 2.74 11.18
CA TYR A 98 -38.82 3.71 10.44
C TYR A 98 -38.22 3.11 9.16
N ASP A 99 -38.92 2.18 8.49
CA ASP A 99 -38.45 1.59 7.23
C ASP A 99 -38.07 2.70 6.21
N PRO A 100 -36.89 2.65 5.56
CA PRO A 100 -36.42 3.69 4.62
C PRO A 100 -37.32 3.91 3.39
N SER A 101 -38.21 2.97 3.09
CA SER A 101 -39.19 3.06 2.00
C SER A 101 -40.39 3.95 2.32
N LEU A 102 -40.60 4.32 3.59
CA LEU A 102 -41.75 5.14 4.02
C LEU A 102 -41.47 6.65 3.93
N SER A 103 -40.22 7.07 4.13
CA SER A 103 -39.78 8.47 4.02
C SER A 103 -38.25 8.53 3.91
N PRO A 104 -37.66 9.42 3.08
CA PRO A 104 -36.20 9.58 3.01
C PRO A 104 -35.60 10.00 4.36
N ASN A 105 -36.31 10.83 5.14
CA ASN A 105 -35.88 11.31 6.46
C ASN A 105 -35.72 10.16 7.49
N ASN A 106 -36.39 9.02 7.28
CA ASN A 106 -36.22 7.85 8.14
C ASN A 106 -34.77 7.33 8.17
N LYS A 107 -33.97 7.57 7.11
CA LYS A 107 -32.54 7.19 7.09
C LYS A 107 -31.71 7.95 8.12
N GLU A 108 -32.05 9.22 8.39
CA GLU A 108 -31.41 10.04 9.42
C GLU A 108 -31.90 9.66 10.81
N ILE A 109 -33.20 9.39 10.96
CA ILE A 109 -33.77 8.89 12.23
C ILE A 109 -33.12 7.54 12.61
N LEU A 110 -32.94 6.63 11.65
CA LEU A 110 -32.24 5.35 11.88
C LEU A 110 -30.74 5.54 12.17
N SER A 111 -30.08 6.56 11.63
CA SER A 111 -28.67 6.83 11.96
C SER A 111 -28.53 7.45 13.36
N ARG A 112 -29.44 8.34 13.77
CA ARG A 112 -29.55 8.83 15.16
C ARG A 112 -29.88 7.70 16.13
N LEU A 113 -30.76 6.77 15.75
CA LEU A 113 -31.03 5.55 16.52
C LEU A 113 -29.76 4.68 16.70
N PHE A 114 -28.90 4.58 15.67
CA PHE A 114 -27.61 3.88 15.82
C PHE A 114 -26.73 4.54 16.88
N ALA A 115 -26.59 5.87 16.86
CA ALA A 115 -25.82 6.62 17.85
C ALA A 115 -26.40 6.47 19.28
N HIS A 116 -27.73 6.55 19.43
CA HIS A 116 -28.38 6.32 20.72
C HIS A 116 -28.26 4.86 21.21
N LEU A 117 -28.18 3.88 20.30
CA LEU A 117 -27.87 2.49 20.66
C LEU A 117 -26.40 2.30 21.09
N LEU A 118 -25.44 3.00 20.49
CA LEU A 118 -24.06 3.02 20.97
C LEU A 118 -23.99 3.57 22.41
N GLN A 119 -24.66 4.70 22.67
CA GLN A 119 -24.73 5.26 24.02
C GLN A 119 -25.43 4.31 25.00
N TYR A 120 -26.51 3.65 24.58
CA TYR A 120 -27.19 2.66 25.42
C TYR A 120 -26.28 1.47 25.80
N VAL A 121 -25.44 1.00 24.87
CA VAL A 121 -24.41 -0.01 25.19
C VAL A 121 -23.33 0.55 26.12
N HIS A 122 -22.91 1.80 25.95
CA HIS A 122 -21.95 2.42 26.88
C HIS A 122 -22.52 2.54 28.30
N ASP A 123 -23.78 2.96 28.43
CA ASP A 123 -24.52 3.05 29.70
C ASP A 123 -24.66 1.68 30.38
N ILE A 124 -25.02 0.63 29.63
CA ILE A 124 -25.18 -0.75 30.17
C ILE A 124 -23.88 -1.29 30.78
N PHE A 125 -22.73 -0.98 30.19
CA PHE A 125 -21.44 -1.54 30.61
C PHE A 125 -20.66 -0.66 31.60
N THR A 126 -21.25 0.45 32.07
CA THR A 126 -20.66 1.38 33.03
C THR A 126 -21.03 1.00 34.47
N ASP A 127 -20.09 1.18 35.41
CA ASP A 127 -20.23 0.92 36.85
C ASP A 127 -20.77 -0.48 37.24
N LEU A 128 -20.45 -1.50 36.42
CA LEU A 128 -20.80 -2.90 36.67
C LEU A 128 -19.95 -3.52 37.78
N ASN A 129 -20.51 -3.59 38.98
CA ASN A 129 -19.86 -4.13 40.19
C ASN A 129 -20.35 -5.54 40.61
N ASP A 130 -21.37 -6.10 39.96
CA ASP A 130 -21.96 -7.41 40.32
C ASP A 130 -21.92 -8.40 39.14
N GLU A 131 -21.59 -9.67 39.42
CA GLU A 131 -21.59 -10.76 38.43
C GLU A 131 -22.93 -10.83 37.68
N GLY A 132 -24.04 -10.77 38.42
CA GLY A 132 -25.39 -10.89 37.87
C GLY A 132 -25.71 -9.77 36.87
N ASP A 133 -25.14 -8.58 37.05
CA ASP A 133 -25.36 -7.44 36.16
C ASP A 133 -24.42 -7.47 34.95
N ILE A 134 -23.19 -7.98 35.10
CA ILE A 134 -22.31 -8.31 33.97
C ILE A 134 -22.96 -9.37 33.07
N ILE A 135 -23.55 -10.43 33.64
CA ILE A 135 -24.25 -11.46 32.86
C ILE A 135 -25.46 -10.86 32.14
N LYS A 136 -26.26 -10.00 32.80
CA LYS A 136 -27.37 -9.27 32.14
C LYS A 136 -26.84 -8.38 31.00
N ALA A 137 -25.77 -7.62 31.21
CA ALA A 137 -25.18 -6.72 30.22
C ALA A 137 -24.74 -7.47 28.95
N PHE A 138 -24.03 -8.59 29.08
CA PHE A 138 -23.65 -9.43 27.94
C PHE A 138 -24.87 -10.10 27.26
N LEU A 139 -25.89 -10.52 28.01
CA LEU A 139 -27.14 -11.06 27.44
C LEU A 139 -27.97 -9.99 26.70
N ILE A 140 -27.93 -8.73 27.14
CA ILE A 140 -28.53 -7.61 26.40
C ILE A 140 -27.72 -7.35 25.13
N PHE A 141 -26.38 -7.26 25.23
CA PHE A 141 -25.50 -7.04 24.09
C PHE A 141 -25.70 -8.08 22.97
N ASP A 142 -25.77 -9.37 23.31
CA ASP A 142 -26.06 -10.46 22.36
C ASP A 142 -27.40 -10.28 21.61
N LYS A 143 -28.40 -9.62 22.23
CA LYS A 143 -29.70 -9.33 21.60
C LYS A 143 -29.79 -7.96 20.93
N VAL A 144 -28.83 -7.06 21.17
CA VAL A 144 -28.74 -5.75 20.49
C VAL A 144 -27.77 -5.80 19.30
N ALA A 145 -26.69 -6.60 19.38
CA ALA A 145 -25.64 -6.71 18.35
C ALA A 145 -26.15 -6.94 16.91
N PRO A 146 -27.15 -7.81 16.65
CA PRO A 146 -27.66 -8.01 15.28
C PRO A 146 -28.27 -6.74 14.67
N TYR A 147 -28.94 -5.90 15.47
CA TYR A 147 -29.57 -4.68 14.96
C TYR A 147 -28.56 -3.61 14.52
N PHE A 148 -27.37 -3.55 15.14
CA PHE A 148 -26.29 -2.71 14.63
C PHE A 148 -25.83 -3.14 13.24
N TYR A 149 -25.81 -4.46 12.94
CA TYR A 149 -25.47 -4.98 11.62
C TYR A 149 -26.53 -4.61 10.57
N ASP A 150 -27.81 -4.77 10.91
CA ASP A 150 -28.92 -4.36 10.04
C ASP A 150 -28.86 -2.85 9.71
N LEU A 151 -28.64 -2.00 10.73
CA LEU A 151 -28.56 -0.55 10.59
C LEU A 151 -27.34 -0.09 9.76
N ILE A 152 -26.20 -0.79 9.84
CA ILE A 152 -25.01 -0.50 9.01
C ILE A 152 -25.35 -0.58 7.53
N HIS A 153 -26.10 -1.60 7.09
CA HIS A 153 -26.42 -1.75 5.68
C HIS A 153 -27.36 -0.67 5.15
N ILE A 154 -28.15 -0.03 6.02
CA ILE A 154 -29.04 1.09 5.69
C ILE A 154 -28.24 2.40 5.50
N ASN A 155 -27.26 2.69 6.35
CA ASN A 155 -26.40 3.88 6.22
C ASN A 155 -24.95 3.62 6.63
N LYS A 156 -24.15 3.10 5.70
CA LYS A 156 -22.73 2.76 5.90
C LYS A 156 -21.84 3.97 6.23
N VAL A 157 -22.22 5.19 5.81
CA VAL A 157 -21.37 6.38 5.90
C VAL A 157 -21.48 7.05 7.27
N SER A 158 -22.70 7.42 7.69
CA SER A 158 -22.90 8.03 9.01
C SER A 158 -22.55 7.05 10.14
N THR A 159 -22.91 5.77 9.98
CA THR A 159 -22.59 4.75 10.99
C THR A 159 -21.09 4.52 11.14
N LYS A 160 -20.31 4.57 10.06
CA LYS A 160 -18.84 4.55 10.13
C LYS A 160 -18.31 5.76 10.91
N LYS A 161 -18.83 6.97 10.66
CA LYS A 161 -18.46 8.20 11.38
C LYS A 161 -18.63 8.02 12.89
N PHE A 162 -19.84 7.66 13.35
CA PHE A 162 -20.14 7.48 14.78
C PHE A 162 -19.23 6.48 15.50
N ILE A 163 -18.89 5.35 14.86
CA ILE A 163 -17.99 4.36 15.46
C ILE A 163 -16.55 4.89 15.52
N VAL A 164 -16.09 5.63 14.51
CA VAL A 164 -14.77 6.27 14.52
C VAL A 164 -14.69 7.39 15.56
N GLU A 165 -15.74 8.21 15.71
CA GLU A 165 -15.86 9.23 16.75
C GLU A 165 -15.86 8.63 18.16
N LEU A 166 -16.66 7.58 18.40
CA LEU A 166 -16.65 6.83 19.66
C LEU A 166 -15.25 6.24 19.97
N LEU A 167 -14.58 5.67 18.97
CA LEU A 167 -13.22 5.15 19.15
C LEU A 167 -12.19 6.26 19.42
N LYS A 168 -12.30 7.45 18.79
CA LYS A 168 -11.50 8.64 19.14
C LYS A 168 -11.76 9.04 20.60
N GLU A 169 -13.02 9.19 20.99
CA GLU A 169 -13.45 9.62 22.33
C GLU A 169 -12.88 8.70 23.43
N LYS A 170 -13.02 7.38 23.28
CA LYS A 170 -12.44 6.42 24.24
C LYS A 170 -10.91 6.35 24.17
N HIS A 171 -10.30 6.58 22.99
CA HIS A 171 -8.84 6.66 22.86
C HIS A 171 -8.27 7.88 23.57
N ASP A 172 -8.88 9.06 23.43
CA ASP A 172 -8.47 10.29 24.12
C ASP A 172 -8.72 10.24 25.63
N GLN A 173 -9.76 9.51 26.09
CA GLN A 173 -9.92 9.16 27.50
C GLN A 173 -8.77 8.26 28.00
N PHE A 174 -8.34 7.27 27.22
CA PHE A 174 -7.17 6.45 27.55
C PHE A 174 -5.87 7.26 27.55
N LYS A 175 -5.65 8.16 26.56
CA LYS A 175 -4.46 9.05 26.50
C LYS A 175 -4.29 9.90 27.77
N ARG A 176 -5.38 10.25 28.47
CA ARG A 176 -5.31 11.01 29.75
C ARG A 176 -4.70 10.18 30.89
N ASN A 177 -4.80 8.85 30.87
CA ASN A 177 -4.17 7.96 31.85
C ASN A 177 -3.81 6.58 31.27
N PRO A 178 -2.80 6.49 30.37
CA PRO A 178 -2.50 5.26 29.62
C PRO A 178 -1.88 4.13 30.47
N LYS A 179 -1.82 4.32 31.79
CA LYS A 179 -1.36 3.34 32.77
C LYS A 179 -2.51 2.51 33.33
N LYS A 180 -3.77 2.96 33.21
CA LYS A 180 -4.97 2.22 33.62
C LYS A 180 -5.58 1.52 32.39
N VAL A 181 -5.89 0.23 32.51
CA VAL A 181 -6.67 -0.50 31.49
C VAL A 181 -8.08 0.10 31.41
N PRO A 182 -8.64 0.38 30.22
CA PRO A 182 -10.03 0.79 30.05
C PRO A 182 -11.03 -0.25 30.56
N ASP A 183 -12.24 0.20 30.92
CA ASP A 183 -13.27 -0.69 31.47
C ASP A 183 -14.14 -1.33 30.39
N LEU A 184 -15.04 -2.23 30.81
CA LEU A 184 -15.95 -2.97 29.93
C LEU A 184 -16.76 -2.05 29.00
N ASN A 185 -17.15 -0.86 29.46
CA ASN A 185 -17.82 0.19 28.68
C ASN A 185 -17.00 0.74 27.49
N THR A 186 -15.73 0.37 27.40
CA THR A 186 -14.83 0.62 26.26
C THR A 186 -14.52 -0.70 25.54
N LEU A 187 -14.17 -1.76 26.29
CA LEU A 187 -13.74 -3.03 25.70
C LEU A 187 -14.85 -3.73 24.91
N ILE A 188 -16.12 -3.54 25.27
CA ILE A 188 -17.27 -4.09 24.54
C ILE A 188 -17.33 -3.60 23.08
N PHE A 189 -16.85 -2.38 22.81
CA PHE A 189 -16.85 -1.83 21.45
C PHE A 189 -15.81 -2.48 20.54
N PHE A 190 -14.71 -3.04 21.08
CA PHE A 190 -13.81 -3.88 20.29
C PHE A 190 -14.50 -5.18 19.84
N LYS A 191 -15.33 -5.79 20.70
CA LYS A 191 -16.15 -6.96 20.33
C LYS A 191 -17.26 -6.59 19.35
N LEU A 192 -17.85 -5.41 19.51
CA LEU A 192 -18.84 -4.91 18.54
C LEU A 192 -18.20 -4.74 17.16
N VAL A 193 -17.02 -4.12 17.06
CA VAL A 193 -16.33 -3.93 15.77
C VAL A 193 -15.99 -5.25 15.06
N SER A 194 -15.60 -6.33 15.77
CA SER A 194 -15.36 -7.64 15.11
C SER A 194 -16.63 -8.36 14.67
N LEU A 195 -17.79 -8.05 15.24
CA LEU A 195 -19.09 -8.57 14.77
C LEU A 195 -19.63 -7.80 13.57
N LEU A 196 -19.23 -6.53 13.41
CA LEU A 196 -19.77 -5.62 12.39
C LEU A 196 -18.89 -5.47 11.13
N TYR A 197 -17.58 -5.67 11.26
CA TYR A 197 -16.61 -5.43 10.19
C TYR A 197 -15.61 -6.57 10.01
N PRO A 198 -15.11 -6.81 8.78
CA PRO A 198 -14.06 -7.81 8.54
C PRO A 198 -12.76 -7.48 9.29
N THR A 199 -12.09 -8.54 9.73
CA THR A 199 -10.78 -8.52 10.41
C THR A 199 -9.63 -9.01 9.51
N SER A 200 -9.95 -9.52 8.32
CA SER A 200 -9.02 -9.94 7.26
C SER A 200 -8.24 -8.77 6.63
N ASP A 201 -8.97 -7.71 6.30
CA ASP A 201 -8.63 -6.74 5.26
C ASP A 201 -7.35 -5.96 5.54
N PHE A 202 -6.47 -5.83 4.53
CA PHE A 202 -5.12 -5.26 4.69
C PHE A 202 -5.09 -3.96 5.53
N ARG A 203 -6.00 -3.04 5.24
CA ARG A 203 -6.25 -1.82 6.03
C ARG A 203 -7.76 -1.51 6.01
N HIS A 204 -8.43 -1.55 7.16
CA HIS A 204 -9.85 -1.21 7.29
C HIS A 204 -10.02 0.00 8.24
N PRO A 205 -10.78 1.05 7.87
CA PRO A 205 -10.80 2.33 8.58
C PRO A 205 -11.43 2.30 9.98
N VAL A 206 -12.01 1.18 10.41
CA VAL A 206 -12.52 0.99 11.78
C VAL A 206 -11.70 -0.11 12.49
N THR A 207 -11.60 -1.28 11.88
CA THR A 207 -10.97 -2.47 12.47
C THR A 207 -9.47 -2.29 12.71
N THR A 208 -8.74 -1.59 11.82
CA THR A 208 -7.31 -1.36 12.00
C THR A 208 -7.03 -0.37 13.16
N PRO A 209 -7.72 0.79 13.29
CA PRO A 209 -7.68 1.59 14.51
C PRO A 209 -8.04 0.83 15.79
N SER A 210 -9.11 0.02 15.79
CA SER A 210 -9.47 -0.80 16.96
C SER A 210 -8.36 -1.77 17.37
N LEU A 211 -7.72 -2.44 16.40
CA LEU A 211 -6.58 -3.31 16.68
C LEU A 211 -5.39 -2.54 17.24
N ILE A 212 -5.05 -1.37 16.66
CA ILE A 212 -3.96 -0.52 17.16
C ILE A 212 -4.23 -0.09 18.60
N PHE A 213 -5.44 0.39 18.91
CA PHE A 213 -5.83 0.80 20.27
C PHE A 213 -5.73 -0.38 21.27
N MET A 214 -6.21 -1.58 20.90
CA MET A 214 -6.00 -2.79 21.71
C MET A 214 -4.51 -3.09 21.96
N THR A 215 -3.65 -2.94 20.94
CA THR A 215 -2.20 -3.15 21.11
C THR A 215 -1.53 -2.08 21.98
N GLU A 216 -2.01 -0.84 21.93
CA GLU A 216 -1.52 0.27 22.75
C GLU A 216 -1.87 0.07 24.23
N ILE A 217 -3.12 -0.34 24.52
CA ILE A 217 -3.56 -0.68 25.88
C ILE A 217 -2.65 -1.75 26.49
N LEU A 218 -2.37 -2.85 25.77
CA LEU A 218 -1.46 -3.90 26.26
C LEU A 218 0.00 -3.46 26.42
N SER A 219 0.43 -2.42 25.70
CA SER A 219 1.82 -1.94 25.71
C SER A 219 2.10 -0.87 26.77
N LEU A 220 1.10 -0.07 27.16
CA LEU A 220 1.25 1.06 28.08
C LEU A 220 0.65 0.81 29.47
N SER A 221 -0.41 -0.01 29.56
CA SER A 221 -1.14 -0.23 30.83
C SER A 221 -0.32 -1.01 31.86
N ARG A 222 -0.65 -0.82 33.13
CA ARG A 222 -0.06 -1.61 34.23
C ARG A 222 -0.97 -2.77 34.59
N PHE A 223 -0.38 -3.96 34.64
CA PHE A 223 -1.03 -5.19 35.05
C PHE A 223 -0.53 -5.57 36.44
N LYS A 224 -1.38 -5.33 37.45
CA LYS A 224 -1.05 -5.43 38.89
C LYS A 224 -2.15 -6.05 39.73
N ASP A 225 -3.39 -5.81 39.34
CA ASP A 225 -4.58 -6.13 40.12
C ASP A 225 -5.53 -6.97 39.27
N ALA A 226 -6.43 -7.76 39.87
CA ALA A 226 -7.34 -8.67 39.16
C ALA A 226 -8.15 -7.96 38.05
N TYR A 227 -8.66 -6.76 38.34
CA TYR A 227 -9.29 -5.84 37.38
C TYR A 227 -8.49 -5.69 36.08
N SER A 228 -7.18 -5.43 36.22
CA SER A 228 -6.27 -5.17 35.09
C SER A 228 -5.91 -6.44 34.32
N VAL A 229 -5.69 -7.55 35.02
CA VAL A 229 -5.28 -8.83 34.41
C VAL A 229 -6.43 -9.47 33.65
N SER A 230 -7.64 -9.48 34.20
CA SER A 230 -8.83 -10.02 33.53
C SER A 230 -9.20 -9.24 32.27
N ARG A 231 -9.17 -7.90 32.33
CA ARG A 231 -9.38 -7.02 31.18
C ARG A 231 -8.26 -7.15 30.14
N GLY A 232 -7.00 -7.35 30.56
CA GLY A 232 -5.89 -7.68 29.67
C GLY A 232 -6.09 -9.02 28.93
N LEU A 233 -6.56 -10.06 29.62
CA LEU A 233 -6.88 -11.36 29.01
C LEU A 233 -8.11 -11.28 28.07
N PHE A 234 -9.09 -10.43 28.38
CA PHE A 234 -10.20 -10.14 27.46
C PHE A 234 -9.69 -9.48 26.17
N ILE A 235 -8.86 -8.44 26.27
CA ILE A 235 -8.23 -7.78 25.11
C ILE A 235 -7.38 -8.77 24.31
N LEU A 236 -6.59 -9.62 24.98
CA LEU A 236 -5.80 -10.67 24.33
C LEU A 236 -6.69 -11.63 23.51
N THR A 237 -7.87 -11.96 24.03
CA THR A 237 -8.86 -12.80 23.34
C THR A 237 -9.43 -12.08 22.10
N MET A 238 -9.72 -10.79 22.20
CA MET A 238 -10.15 -9.98 21.05
C MET A 238 -9.06 -9.82 19.99
N ILE A 239 -7.79 -9.64 20.39
CA ILE A 239 -6.67 -9.60 19.44
C ILE A 239 -6.52 -10.94 18.69
N LEU A 240 -6.71 -12.08 19.37
CA LEU A 240 -6.73 -13.38 18.69
C LEU A 240 -7.87 -13.43 17.67
N GLU A 241 -9.10 -13.07 18.05
CA GLU A 241 -10.27 -13.03 17.15
C GLU A 241 -10.03 -12.15 15.91
N TYR A 242 -9.34 -11.01 16.06
CA TYR A 242 -8.94 -10.12 14.96
C TYR A 242 -7.81 -10.70 14.08
N THR A 243 -7.07 -11.70 14.55
CA THR A 243 -5.85 -12.21 13.90
C THR A 243 -5.91 -13.68 13.46
N VAL A 244 -6.95 -14.46 13.77
CA VAL A 244 -7.10 -15.85 13.27
C VAL A 244 -7.10 -15.91 11.73
N LEU A 245 -7.89 -15.06 11.07
CA LEU A 245 -8.02 -15.08 9.61
C LEU A 245 -6.88 -14.34 8.91
N SER A 246 -6.34 -13.29 9.54
CA SER A 246 -5.32 -12.42 8.95
C SER A 246 -3.89 -12.82 9.27
N LYS A 247 -3.69 -13.78 10.20
CA LYS A 247 -2.40 -14.33 10.69
C LYS A 247 -1.35 -13.27 11.09
N ARG A 248 -1.79 -12.04 11.40
CA ARG A 248 -0.87 -10.93 11.66
C ARG A 248 -0.14 -11.11 12.98
N PHE A 249 1.17 -10.95 12.91
CA PHE A 249 2.03 -10.91 14.09
C PHE A 249 1.72 -9.68 14.96
N VAL A 250 1.28 -9.90 16.19
CA VAL A 250 1.00 -8.84 17.18
C VAL A 250 1.95 -8.98 18.37
N PRO A 251 3.05 -8.21 18.41
CA PRO A 251 4.08 -8.39 19.44
C PRO A 251 3.61 -8.05 20.85
N SER A 252 2.68 -7.10 21.00
CA SER A 252 2.15 -6.71 22.32
C SER A 252 1.31 -7.81 22.98
N ALA A 253 0.63 -8.66 22.20
CA ALA A 253 -0.07 -9.84 22.71
C ALA A 253 0.90 -10.88 23.29
N LEU A 254 1.98 -11.19 22.56
CA LEU A 254 3.02 -12.09 23.07
C LEU A 254 3.80 -11.48 24.25
N ASN A 255 4.04 -10.16 24.25
CA ASN A 255 4.68 -9.47 25.37
C ASN A 255 3.78 -9.46 26.63
N PHE A 256 2.47 -9.29 26.46
CA PHE A 256 1.50 -9.41 27.54
C PHE A 256 1.50 -10.83 28.13
N LEU A 257 1.40 -11.87 27.29
CA LEU A 257 1.51 -13.28 27.73
C LEU A 257 2.82 -13.56 28.48
N ARG A 258 3.95 -13.09 27.93
CA ARG A 258 5.27 -13.18 28.58
C ARG A 258 5.28 -12.49 29.95
N GLY A 259 4.62 -11.33 30.04
CA GLY A 259 4.41 -10.59 31.27
C GLY A 259 3.60 -11.37 32.30
N ILE A 260 2.46 -11.96 31.93
CA ILE A 260 1.64 -12.79 32.82
C ILE A 260 2.43 -14.00 33.34
N PHE A 261 3.18 -14.72 32.49
CA PHE A 261 4.05 -15.81 32.97
C PHE A 261 5.17 -15.31 33.88
N TYR A 262 5.70 -14.11 33.68
CA TYR A 262 6.64 -13.48 34.61
C TYR A 262 5.99 -13.07 35.95
N LEU A 263 4.70 -12.65 35.96
CA LEU A 263 3.95 -12.39 37.19
C LEU A 263 3.69 -13.66 38.01
N SER A 264 3.60 -14.84 37.37
CA SER A 264 3.37 -16.15 37.98
C SER A 264 4.64 -16.99 38.24
N ALA A 265 5.81 -16.53 37.79
CA ALA A 265 7.07 -17.28 37.88
C ALA A 265 7.90 -16.90 39.11
N ASN A 266 8.61 -17.87 39.67
CA ASN A 266 9.46 -17.68 40.86
C ASN A 266 10.81 -17.06 40.48
N THR A 267 10.80 -15.82 39.97
CA THR A 267 12.03 -15.12 39.56
C THR A 267 12.82 -14.60 40.75
N SER A 268 14.14 -14.80 40.72
CA SER A 268 15.10 -14.28 41.70
C SER A 268 16.12 -13.36 41.04
N VAL A 269 16.79 -12.51 41.84
CA VAL A 269 17.85 -11.59 41.36
C VAL A 269 19.03 -12.35 40.74
N LEU A 270 19.29 -13.57 41.22
CA LEU A 270 20.38 -14.43 40.74
C LEU A 270 20.12 -15.02 39.34
N ASN A 271 18.85 -15.20 38.96
CA ASN A 271 18.43 -15.79 37.69
C ASN A 271 17.54 -14.80 36.90
N PRO A 272 18.09 -13.69 36.39
CA PRO A 272 17.30 -12.66 35.71
C PRO A 272 16.50 -13.23 34.53
N VAL A 273 15.34 -12.62 34.29
CA VAL A 273 14.54 -12.80 33.07
C VAL A 273 14.58 -11.48 32.31
N GLN A 274 14.72 -11.52 30.98
CA GLN A 274 14.46 -10.36 30.14
C GLN A 274 12.95 -10.05 30.21
N VAL A 275 12.59 -9.04 30.99
CA VAL A 275 11.21 -8.50 31.09
C VAL A 275 11.02 -7.44 30.01
N VAL A 276 9.87 -7.44 29.35
CA VAL A 276 9.49 -6.43 28.35
C VAL A 276 8.50 -5.45 28.98
N PRO A 277 8.62 -4.13 28.74
CA PRO A 277 7.59 -3.16 29.13
C PRO A 277 6.19 -3.57 28.63
N PRO A 278 5.11 -3.26 29.36
CA PRO A 278 5.03 -2.34 30.50
C PRO A 278 5.49 -2.92 31.86
N PHE A 279 5.69 -4.24 31.93
CA PHE A 279 6.10 -4.99 33.13
C PHE A 279 7.52 -4.61 33.58
N ARG A 280 7.79 -4.73 34.89
CA ARG A 280 9.03 -4.24 35.52
C ARG A 280 9.72 -5.31 36.34
N LEU A 281 11.02 -5.47 36.08
CA LEU A 281 11.90 -6.32 36.86
C LEU A 281 11.86 -5.90 38.35
N HIS A 282 11.72 -6.87 39.25
CA HIS A 282 11.66 -6.72 40.72
C HIS A 282 10.51 -5.89 41.33
N LYS A 283 9.79 -5.04 40.57
CA LYS A 283 8.67 -4.22 41.09
C LYS A 283 7.28 -4.83 40.88
N ASP A 284 7.17 -5.78 39.96
CA ASP A 284 5.91 -6.44 39.61
C ASP A 284 5.99 -7.98 39.76
N SER A 285 7.10 -8.53 40.26
CA SER A 285 7.30 -9.97 40.39
C SER A 285 6.38 -10.62 41.45
N LYS A 286 5.90 -11.84 41.16
CA LYS A 286 5.14 -12.73 42.06
C LYS A 286 3.69 -12.33 42.40
N ILE A 287 3.10 -11.38 41.68
CA ILE A 287 1.70 -10.97 41.87
C ILE A 287 0.71 -12.12 41.62
N LEU A 288 1.02 -13.01 40.67
CA LEU A 288 0.17 -14.15 40.28
C LEU A 288 0.74 -15.50 40.75
N ASN A 289 1.58 -15.49 41.80
CA ASN A 289 2.00 -16.72 42.48
C ASN A 289 0.91 -17.17 43.47
N LEU A 290 0.69 -18.48 43.55
CA LEU A 290 -0.20 -19.06 44.55
C LEU A 290 0.39 -18.88 45.95
N GLU A 291 -0.48 -18.67 46.94
CA GLU A 291 -0.07 -18.51 48.33
C GLU A 291 -0.09 -19.84 49.10
N GLN A 292 -0.86 -20.83 48.60
CA GLN A 292 -1.00 -22.15 49.20
C GLN A 292 -0.94 -23.28 48.15
N ASP A 293 -0.68 -24.52 48.60
CA ASP A 293 -0.79 -25.71 47.73
C ASP A 293 -2.25 -25.95 47.32
N CYS A 294 -2.55 -25.60 46.07
CA CYS A 294 -3.86 -25.74 45.46
C CYS A 294 -4.02 -27.07 44.70
N SER A 295 -3.12 -28.05 44.85
CA SER A 295 -3.15 -29.36 44.14
C SER A 295 -4.49 -30.09 44.14
N LYS A 296 -5.33 -29.84 45.14
CA LYS A 296 -6.64 -30.48 45.36
C LYS A 296 -7.84 -29.61 44.97
N MET A 297 -7.62 -28.35 44.58
CA MET A 297 -8.72 -27.41 44.33
C MET A 297 -9.37 -27.67 42.96
N GLU A 298 -10.69 -27.83 42.97
CA GLU A 298 -11.51 -27.94 41.76
C GLU A 298 -11.78 -26.53 41.22
N VAL A 299 -11.03 -26.12 40.18
CA VAL A 299 -11.19 -24.83 39.50
C VAL A 299 -11.74 -25.08 38.10
N ASP A 300 -12.69 -24.25 37.66
CA ASP A 300 -13.18 -24.28 36.28
C ASP A 300 -12.07 -23.85 35.30
N ASP A 301 -12.07 -24.47 34.12
CA ASP A 301 -11.12 -24.21 33.05
C ASP A 301 -11.27 -22.80 32.47
N LYS A 302 -12.49 -22.26 32.45
CA LYS A 302 -12.81 -20.99 31.80
C LYS A 302 -12.86 -19.82 32.79
N MET A 303 -12.52 -18.64 32.30
CA MET A 303 -12.90 -17.39 32.96
C MET A 303 -14.39 -17.09 32.73
N SER A 304 -14.99 -16.45 33.73
CA SER A 304 -16.42 -16.20 33.89
C SER A 304 -16.68 -14.73 34.23
N ALA A 305 -17.95 -14.31 34.29
CA ALA A 305 -18.31 -12.94 34.67
C ALA A 305 -17.76 -12.54 36.06
N LYS A 306 -17.65 -13.49 37.01
CA LYS A 306 -17.02 -13.26 38.32
C LYS A 306 -15.60 -12.74 38.20
N ASP A 307 -14.83 -13.29 37.26
CA ASP A 307 -13.40 -13.01 37.11
C ASP A 307 -13.12 -11.59 36.57
N LEU A 308 -14.16 -10.82 36.22
CA LEU A 308 -14.04 -9.38 35.87
C LEU A 308 -14.18 -8.44 37.08
N VAL A 309 -14.62 -8.96 38.24
CA VAL A 309 -14.86 -8.20 39.50
C VAL A 309 -14.07 -8.76 40.69
N CYS A 310 -13.85 -10.09 40.70
CA CYS A 310 -13.13 -10.84 41.73
C CYS A 310 -11.76 -10.23 42.08
N GLU A 311 -11.34 -10.40 43.33
CA GLU A 311 -10.03 -9.99 43.83
C GLU A 311 -8.92 -10.99 43.43
N MET A 312 -7.74 -10.90 44.04
CA MET A 312 -6.56 -11.71 43.71
C MET A 312 -6.60 -13.14 44.32
N ASP A 313 -7.73 -13.84 44.20
CA ASP A 313 -7.89 -15.20 44.73
C ASP A 313 -6.95 -16.21 44.05
N ASP A 314 -6.46 -17.22 44.79
CA ASP A 314 -5.66 -18.31 44.20
C ASP A 314 -6.43 -19.06 43.07
N ALA A 315 -7.77 -19.12 43.16
CA ALA A 315 -8.61 -19.63 42.07
C ALA A 315 -8.57 -18.76 40.81
N PHE A 316 -8.52 -17.43 40.95
CA PHE A 316 -8.33 -16.49 39.85
C PHE A 316 -6.92 -16.63 39.24
N LYS A 317 -5.87 -16.70 40.08
CA LYS A 317 -4.48 -16.92 39.63
C LYS A 317 -4.34 -18.20 38.82
N ILE A 318 -4.99 -19.29 39.24
CA ILE A 318 -5.03 -20.58 38.52
C ILE A 318 -5.73 -20.45 37.16
N LYS A 319 -6.89 -19.79 37.10
CA LYS A 319 -7.59 -19.51 35.82
C LYS A 319 -6.72 -18.66 34.90
N CYS A 320 -6.05 -17.63 35.41
CA CYS A 320 -5.13 -16.79 34.64
C CYS A 320 -4.02 -17.61 34.00
N LEU A 321 -3.36 -18.50 34.74
CA LEU A 321 -2.31 -19.34 34.16
C LEU A 321 -2.90 -20.29 33.10
N HIS A 322 -3.99 -20.99 33.40
CA HIS A 322 -4.61 -21.93 32.47
C HIS A 322 -5.02 -21.25 31.15
N ASN A 323 -5.71 -20.11 31.23
CA ASN A 323 -6.17 -19.39 30.05
C ASN A 323 -4.99 -18.72 29.31
N SER A 324 -3.95 -18.25 30.01
CA SER A 324 -2.74 -17.71 29.35
C SER A 324 -1.96 -18.78 28.59
N VAL A 325 -1.84 -20.00 29.14
CA VAL A 325 -1.19 -21.12 28.44
C VAL A 325 -2.04 -21.61 27.26
N PHE A 326 -3.37 -21.62 27.40
CA PHE A 326 -4.26 -21.90 26.28
C PHE A 326 -4.10 -20.86 25.16
N MET A 327 -4.19 -19.57 25.49
CA MET A 327 -3.98 -18.48 24.51
C MET A 327 -2.59 -18.51 23.88
N LEU A 328 -1.53 -18.84 24.63
CA LEU A 328 -0.18 -19.01 24.08
C LEU A 328 -0.15 -20.09 22.99
N ARG A 329 -0.87 -21.20 23.20
CA ARG A 329 -0.99 -22.27 22.21
C ARG A 329 -1.75 -21.81 20.97
N GLU A 330 -2.91 -21.16 21.12
CA GLU A 330 -3.67 -20.66 19.97
C GLU A 330 -2.88 -19.60 19.16
N PHE A 331 -2.08 -18.75 19.81
CA PHE A 331 -1.14 -17.84 19.12
C PHE A 331 0.04 -18.58 18.48
N PHE A 332 0.56 -19.65 19.08
CA PHE A 332 1.61 -20.49 18.48
C PHE A 332 1.10 -21.16 17.21
N ASP A 333 -0.09 -21.78 17.28
CA ASP A 333 -0.75 -22.45 16.17
C ASP A 333 -1.10 -21.45 15.05
N ASN A 334 -1.58 -20.24 15.37
CA ASN A 334 -1.83 -19.16 14.40
C ASN A 334 -0.56 -18.61 13.74
N TYR A 335 0.61 -18.74 14.40
CA TYR A 335 1.90 -18.25 13.90
C TYR A 335 2.82 -19.35 13.33
N ILE A 336 2.31 -20.58 13.12
CA ILE A 336 3.07 -21.71 12.55
C ILE A 336 3.82 -21.35 11.25
N GLU A 337 3.26 -20.46 10.42
CA GLU A 337 3.88 -20.02 9.16
C GLU A 337 5.08 -19.07 9.35
N ILE A 338 5.21 -18.36 10.47
CA ILE A 338 6.27 -17.36 10.69
C ILE A 338 7.64 -18.04 10.90
N ASP A 339 8.63 -17.74 10.07
CA ASP A 339 9.97 -18.35 10.15
C ASP A 339 10.65 -18.13 11.51
N ALA A 340 10.42 -16.99 12.17
CA ALA A 340 11.00 -16.66 13.47
C ALA A 340 10.37 -17.40 14.67
N LEU A 341 9.48 -18.39 14.47
CA LEU A 341 8.65 -19.02 15.51
C LEU A 341 9.41 -19.41 16.78
N LYS A 342 10.59 -20.04 16.66
CA LYS A 342 11.41 -20.40 17.83
C LYS A 342 11.83 -19.18 18.64
N ALA A 343 12.36 -18.14 18.00
CA ALA A 343 12.82 -16.93 18.68
C ALA A 343 11.67 -16.16 19.37
N LEU A 344 10.44 -16.32 18.87
CA LEU A 344 9.24 -15.69 19.43
C LEU A 344 8.71 -16.39 20.68
N PHE A 345 8.72 -17.74 20.73
CA PHE A 345 8.05 -18.53 21.78
C PHE A 345 8.98 -19.22 22.79
N GLU A 346 10.25 -19.44 22.45
CA GLU A 346 11.28 -19.93 23.38
C GLU A 346 11.30 -19.15 24.72
N PRO A 347 11.18 -17.80 24.77
CA PRO A 347 11.17 -17.07 26.04
C PRO A 347 9.96 -17.36 26.93
N HIS A 348 8.82 -17.73 26.36
CA HIS A 348 7.61 -18.11 27.11
C HIS A 348 7.75 -19.53 27.66
N MET A 349 8.29 -20.45 26.86
CA MET A 349 8.57 -21.83 27.29
C MET A 349 9.59 -21.86 28.44
N GLN A 350 10.63 -21.02 28.38
CA GLN A 350 11.60 -20.83 29.47
C GLN A 350 11.01 -20.19 30.73
N LEU A 351 9.96 -19.38 30.60
CA LEU A 351 9.24 -18.80 31.75
C LEU A 351 8.27 -19.80 32.40
N LEU A 352 7.55 -20.58 31.60
CA LEU A 352 6.68 -21.65 32.09
C LEU A 352 7.45 -22.72 32.87
N GLY A 353 8.71 -23.00 32.48
CA GLY A 353 9.65 -23.84 33.25
C GLY A 353 10.15 -23.24 34.57
N ARG A 354 9.73 -22.02 34.96
CA ARG A 354 10.05 -21.35 36.23
C ARG A 354 8.81 -21.10 37.10
N ILE A 355 7.68 -21.73 36.77
CA ILE A 355 6.46 -21.71 37.58
C ILE A 355 6.46 -22.95 38.46
N ASP A 356 6.13 -22.79 39.74
CA ASP A 356 6.10 -23.87 40.73
C ASP A 356 4.83 -24.73 40.52
N LEU A 357 4.81 -25.50 39.42
CA LEU A 357 3.67 -26.32 38.97
C LEU A 357 3.23 -27.38 39.98
N GLU A 358 4.05 -27.69 40.98
CA GLU A 358 3.73 -28.61 42.07
C GLU A 358 2.53 -28.15 42.91
N TRP A 359 2.26 -26.83 42.99
CA TRP A 359 1.15 -26.27 43.78
C TRP A 359 -0.16 -26.15 42.98
N TYR A 360 -0.18 -26.56 41.72
CA TYR A 360 -1.33 -26.40 40.82
C TYR A 360 -2.17 -27.68 40.69
N PRO A 361 -3.51 -27.58 40.47
CA PRO A 361 -4.36 -28.74 40.26
C PRO A 361 -3.84 -29.65 39.13
N LYS A 362 -3.73 -30.96 39.40
CA LYS A 362 -3.16 -31.96 38.46
C LYS A 362 -3.79 -31.93 37.06
N LYS A 363 -5.10 -31.62 36.99
CA LYS A 363 -5.84 -31.38 35.72
C LYS A 363 -5.13 -30.35 34.84
N ILE A 364 -4.78 -29.19 35.42
CA ILE A 364 -4.17 -28.05 34.73
C ILE A 364 -2.69 -28.32 34.43
N VAL A 365 -1.94 -28.89 35.37
CA VAL A 365 -0.55 -29.31 35.13
C VAL A 365 -0.46 -30.24 33.91
N SER A 366 -1.40 -31.19 33.78
CA SER A 366 -1.47 -32.11 32.63
C SER A 366 -1.80 -31.44 31.28
N LYS A 367 -2.32 -30.21 31.29
CA LYS A 367 -2.55 -29.41 30.08
C LYS A 367 -1.35 -28.54 29.74
N VAL A 368 -0.75 -27.90 30.74
CA VAL A 368 0.46 -27.08 30.57
C VAL A 368 1.61 -27.92 30.02
N THR A 369 1.80 -29.14 30.53
CA THR A 369 2.82 -30.07 30.01
C THR A 369 2.54 -30.51 28.57
N LYS A 370 1.27 -30.78 28.20
CA LYS A 370 0.89 -31.11 26.81
C LYS A 370 1.14 -29.97 25.85
N VAL A 371 0.82 -28.72 26.22
CA VAL A 371 1.11 -27.54 25.40
C VAL A 371 2.63 -27.37 25.22
N LEU A 372 3.40 -27.46 26.32
CA LEU A 372 4.87 -27.39 26.26
C LEU A 372 5.50 -28.51 25.42
N GLN A 373 4.95 -29.72 25.44
CA GLN A 373 5.39 -30.83 24.60
C GLN A 373 5.07 -30.57 23.12
N HIS A 374 3.83 -30.20 22.79
CA HIS A 374 3.40 -29.92 21.43
C HIS A 374 4.21 -28.78 20.78
N MET A 375 4.51 -27.72 21.54
CA MET A 375 5.38 -26.62 21.10
C MET A 375 6.80 -27.11 20.80
N LYS A 376 7.39 -27.99 21.64
CA LYS A 376 8.72 -28.57 21.38
C LYS A 376 8.75 -29.42 20.11
N GLU A 377 7.81 -30.36 19.97
CA GLU A 377 7.71 -31.25 18.81
C GLU A 377 7.54 -30.46 17.50
N THR A 378 6.75 -29.38 17.53
CA THR A 378 6.56 -28.49 16.38
C THR A 378 7.80 -27.62 16.08
N LEU A 379 8.54 -27.19 17.10
CA LEU A 379 9.80 -26.44 16.93
C LEU A 379 10.99 -27.30 16.50
N GLU A 380 10.97 -28.61 16.81
CA GLU A 380 11.97 -29.59 16.37
C GLU A 380 11.74 -30.04 14.91
N THR A 381 10.49 -30.14 14.48
CA THR A 381 10.14 -30.46 13.08
C THR A 381 10.29 -29.27 12.12
N LYS A 382 10.21 -28.02 12.60
CA LYS A 382 10.33 -26.83 11.74
C LYS A 382 11.77 -26.55 11.31
N THR A 383 12.05 -26.74 10.01
CA THR A 383 13.33 -26.37 9.38
C THR A 383 13.39 -24.88 9.06
N TYR A 384 14.46 -24.20 9.48
CA TYR A 384 14.67 -22.77 9.22
C TYR A 384 15.47 -22.55 7.92
N ALA A 385 14.92 -21.76 7.00
CA ALA A 385 15.68 -21.24 5.86
C ALA A 385 16.63 -20.12 6.31
N LEU A 386 17.81 -20.03 5.70
CA LEU A 386 18.69 -18.88 5.87
C LEU A 386 18.14 -17.69 5.07
N ILE A 387 18.17 -16.49 5.64
CA ILE A 387 17.72 -15.27 4.97
C ILE A 387 18.66 -14.99 3.78
N THR A 388 18.15 -15.16 2.56
CA THR A 388 18.84 -14.79 1.32
C THR A 388 18.31 -13.47 0.77
N ARG A 389 19.20 -12.61 0.26
CA ARG A 389 18.80 -11.43 -0.53
C ARG A 389 17.88 -11.86 -1.69
N GLU A 390 16.84 -11.09 -1.95
CA GLU A 390 15.90 -11.37 -3.04
C GLU A 390 16.62 -11.49 -4.39
N LYS A 391 16.25 -12.52 -5.15
CA LYS A 391 16.79 -12.78 -6.49
C LYS A 391 16.10 -11.86 -7.50
N VAL A 392 16.63 -10.65 -7.66
CA VAL A 392 16.22 -9.70 -8.70
C VAL A 392 16.17 -10.41 -10.05
N ARG A 393 14.98 -10.46 -10.66
CA ARG A 393 14.81 -11.01 -12.01
C ARG A 393 15.54 -10.09 -12.99
N PRO A 394 16.41 -10.60 -13.89
CA PRO A 394 17.10 -9.75 -14.85
C PRO A 394 16.06 -9.05 -15.74
N LYS A 395 16.16 -7.71 -15.86
CA LYS A 395 15.28 -6.94 -16.74
C LYS A 395 15.44 -7.45 -18.17
N ALA A 396 14.32 -7.72 -18.85
CA ALA A 396 14.33 -8.15 -20.25
C ALA A 396 15.00 -7.07 -21.13
N LEU A 397 15.66 -7.50 -22.20
CA LEU A 397 16.17 -6.57 -23.22
C LEU A 397 14.99 -5.83 -23.85
N ARG A 398 15.14 -4.52 -24.07
CA ARG A 398 14.14 -3.72 -24.80
C ARG A 398 13.95 -4.31 -26.20
N LEU A 399 12.75 -4.82 -26.47
CA LEU A 399 12.35 -5.23 -27.80
C LEU A 399 12.03 -3.97 -28.63
N TYR A 400 12.47 -3.95 -29.88
CA TYR A 400 12.16 -2.89 -30.83
C TYR A 400 11.28 -3.44 -31.93
N GLU A 401 10.21 -2.73 -32.25
CA GLU A 401 9.34 -3.09 -33.38
C GLU A 401 10.08 -2.82 -34.71
N PRO A 402 10.03 -3.75 -35.68
CA PRO A 402 10.72 -3.59 -36.95
C PRO A 402 9.92 -2.68 -37.91
N ASP A 403 10.60 -1.67 -38.49
CA ASP A 403 10.06 -0.75 -39.51
C ASP A 403 9.81 -1.47 -40.86
N ILE A 404 8.76 -2.31 -40.90
CA ILE A 404 8.36 -3.12 -42.05
C ILE A 404 7.35 -2.35 -42.92
N GLN A 405 7.49 -2.46 -44.24
CA GLN A 405 6.50 -1.98 -45.20
C GLN A 405 5.60 -3.16 -45.60
N GLU A 406 4.32 -3.12 -45.24
CA GLU A 406 3.34 -4.21 -45.46
C GLU A 406 3.33 -4.74 -46.90
N VAL A 407 3.41 -3.83 -47.88
CA VAL A 407 3.45 -4.15 -49.32
C VAL A 407 4.77 -3.69 -49.93
N PHE A 408 5.79 -4.56 -49.87
CA PHE A 408 7.10 -4.28 -50.42
C PHE A 408 7.15 -4.41 -51.96
N THR A 409 7.08 -3.29 -52.67
CA THR A 409 7.07 -3.21 -54.15
C THR A 409 8.45 -3.32 -54.81
N GLY A 410 9.42 -3.98 -54.16
CA GLY A 410 10.80 -4.12 -54.66
C GLY A 410 11.67 -2.86 -54.56
N SER A 411 11.08 -1.71 -54.24
CA SER A 411 11.80 -0.48 -53.91
C SER A 411 11.32 0.05 -52.56
N LYS A 412 12.23 0.55 -51.72
CA LYS A 412 11.86 1.20 -50.45
C LYS A 412 11.03 2.44 -50.77
N LEU A 413 9.77 2.47 -50.32
CA LEU A 413 8.97 3.69 -50.35
C LEU A 413 9.71 4.77 -49.56
N SER A 414 10.02 5.88 -50.23
CA SER A 414 10.80 6.96 -49.65
C SER A 414 9.90 7.74 -48.69
N LYS A 415 10.23 7.75 -47.38
CA LYS A 415 9.57 8.56 -46.32
C LYS A 415 9.84 10.08 -46.49
N LEU A 416 9.76 10.58 -47.73
CA LEU A 416 9.84 11.99 -48.08
C LEU A 416 8.41 12.54 -48.25
N SER A 417 8.17 13.76 -47.76
CA SER A 417 6.94 14.50 -48.08
C SER A 417 6.72 14.58 -49.59
N ARG A 418 5.45 14.64 -50.02
CA ARG A 418 5.01 14.56 -51.42
C ARG A 418 5.82 15.49 -52.33
N ASP A 419 5.96 16.74 -51.93
CA ASP A 419 6.70 17.79 -52.64
C ASP A 419 8.18 17.44 -52.85
N ALA A 420 8.83 16.82 -51.85
CA ALA A 420 10.23 16.40 -51.95
C ALA A 420 10.39 15.18 -52.88
N SER A 421 9.42 14.26 -52.87
CA SER A 421 9.34 13.15 -53.81
C SER A 421 9.13 13.65 -55.25
N GLU A 422 8.22 14.60 -55.46
CA GLU A 422 7.95 15.22 -56.76
C GLU A 422 9.14 16.02 -57.27
N ARG A 423 9.80 16.85 -56.44
CA ARG A 423 11.04 17.55 -56.78
C ARG A 423 12.12 16.56 -57.24
N LYS A 424 12.29 15.43 -56.54
CA LYS A 424 13.24 14.37 -56.92
C LYS A 424 12.87 13.69 -58.25
N ARG A 425 11.58 13.45 -58.50
CA ARG A 425 11.03 12.92 -59.77
C ARG A 425 11.27 13.89 -60.94
N LEU A 426 11.04 15.19 -60.73
CA LEU A 426 11.26 16.24 -61.72
C LEU A 426 12.75 16.44 -62.03
N GLN A 427 13.62 16.46 -61.02
CA GLN A 427 15.07 16.46 -61.24
C GLN A 427 15.55 15.22 -62.01
N GLY A 428 14.95 14.05 -61.76
CA GLY A 428 15.20 12.83 -62.52
C GLY A 428 14.84 12.96 -64.00
N LYS A 429 13.65 13.49 -64.31
CA LYS A 429 13.24 13.83 -65.69
C LYS A 429 14.20 14.82 -66.33
N TYR A 430 14.45 15.97 -65.69
CA TYR A 430 15.35 17.01 -66.20
C TYR A 430 16.75 16.45 -66.55
N LYS A 431 17.36 15.67 -65.65
CA LYS A 431 18.66 15.04 -65.87
C LYS A 431 18.63 13.98 -67.00
N LYS A 432 17.49 13.35 -67.28
CA LYS A 432 17.30 12.43 -68.41
C LYS A 432 17.24 13.21 -69.73
N GLU A 433 16.38 14.22 -69.82
CA GLU A 433 16.19 15.01 -71.05
C GLU A 433 17.44 15.82 -71.40
N MET A 434 18.11 16.43 -70.42
CA MET A 434 19.40 17.10 -70.60
C MET A 434 20.48 16.15 -71.17
N LYS A 435 20.53 14.90 -70.66
CA LYS A 435 21.41 13.85 -71.21
C LYS A 435 20.92 13.30 -72.56
N GLY A 436 19.68 13.53 -72.94
CA GLY A 436 19.15 13.33 -74.29
C GLY A 436 19.72 14.39 -75.23
N ALA A 437 19.32 15.65 -75.04
CA ALA A 437 19.72 16.80 -75.87
C ALA A 437 21.24 16.93 -76.05
N ILE A 438 22.05 16.71 -75.01
CA ILE A 438 23.52 16.75 -75.12
C ILE A 438 24.06 15.62 -76.02
N ARG A 439 23.39 14.47 -76.12
CA ARG A 439 23.75 13.40 -77.07
C ARG A 439 23.30 13.73 -78.49
N GLU A 440 22.14 14.36 -78.68
CA GLU A 440 21.67 14.89 -79.98
C GLU A 440 22.71 15.88 -80.55
N ILE A 441 23.01 16.95 -79.80
CA ILE A 441 23.95 18.02 -80.19
C ILE A 441 25.35 17.46 -80.50
N ARG A 442 25.78 16.37 -79.83
CA ARG A 442 27.04 15.68 -80.14
C ARG A 442 27.01 14.92 -81.45
N ARG A 443 25.89 14.26 -81.80
CA ARG A 443 25.70 13.66 -83.14
C ARG A 443 25.70 14.73 -84.22
N ASP A 444 24.97 15.83 -84.01
CA ASP A 444 24.85 16.91 -84.99
C ASP A 444 26.20 17.60 -85.24
N LYS A 445 26.96 17.86 -84.17
CA LYS A 445 28.34 18.39 -84.29
C LYS A 445 29.26 17.46 -85.08
N ALA A 446 29.16 16.14 -84.88
CA ALA A 446 29.93 15.17 -85.64
C ALA A 446 29.48 15.11 -87.11
N TYR A 447 28.17 15.18 -87.38
CA TYR A 447 27.62 15.24 -88.73
C TYR A 447 28.09 16.50 -89.48
N ILE A 448 27.96 17.68 -88.87
CA ILE A 448 28.41 18.97 -89.43
C ILE A 448 29.93 18.93 -89.69
N ALA A 449 30.72 18.34 -88.80
CA ALA A 449 32.15 18.15 -89.03
C ALA A 449 32.41 17.27 -90.28
N SER A 450 31.69 16.16 -90.45
CA SER A 450 31.80 15.29 -91.64
C SER A 450 31.45 16.01 -92.95
N VAL A 451 30.48 16.95 -92.90
CA VAL A 451 30.08 17.76 -94.07
C VAL A 451 31.17 18.78 -94.40
N LYS A 452 31.67 19.52 -93.40
CA LYS A 452 32.76 20.49 -93.58
C LYS A 452 34.06 19.84 -94.08
N ILE A 453 34.39 18.64 -93.60
CA ILE A 453 35.54 17.87 -94.08
C ILE A 453 35.35 17.46 -95.55
N ARG A 454 34.19 16.93 -95.94
CA ARG A 454 33.86 16.60 -97.34
C ARG A 454 33.97 17.83 -98.26
N GLN A 455 33.38 18.96 -97.87
CA GLN A 455 33.47 20.22 -98.60
C GLN A 455 34.92 20.70 -98.77
N LYS A 456 35.75 20.61 -97.71
CA LYS A 456 37.16 20.99 -97.79
C LYS A 456 37.96 20.06 -98.71
N ILE A 457 37.76 18.75 -98.62
CA ILE A 457 38.43 17.79 -99.52
C ILE A 457 38.05 18.06 -100.99
N GLN A 458 36.79 18.37 -101.25
CA GLN A 458 36.32 18.73 -102.59
C GLN A 458 36.98 20.02 -103.12
N SER A 459 37.07 21.08 -102.29
CA SER A 459 37.74 22.33 -102.70
C SER A 459 39.26 22.18 -102.84
N ASP A 460 39.92 21.39 -101.98
CA ASP A 460 41.35 21.08 -102.11
C ASP A 460 41.65 20.22 -103.35
N ASN A 461 40.75 19.32 -103.77
CA ASN A 461 40.88 18.57 -105.01
C ASN A 461 40.76 19.47 -106.24
N VAL A 462 39.71 20.32 -106.31
CA VAL A 462 39.56 21.32 -107.38
C VAL A 462 40.77 22.27 -107.44
N ARG A 463 41.35 22.65 -106.28
CA ARG A 463 42.58 23.45 -106.23
C ARG A 463 43.78 22.69 -106.77
N LYS A 464 43.96 21.41 -106.41
CA LYS A 464 45.04 20.55 -106.95
C LYS A 464 44.93 20.35 -108.45
N GLU A 465 43.72 20.21 -109.00
CA GLU A 465 43.48 20.07 -110.44
C GLU A 465 43.88 21.33 -111.21
N LYS A 466 43.43 22.50 -110.75
CA LYS A 466 43.84 23.81 -111.32
C LYS A 466 45.35 24.02 -111.23
N VAL A 467 45.98 23.68 -110.10
CA VAL A 467 47.44 23.78 -109.94
C VAL A 467 48.18 22.81 -110.87
N LYS A 468 47.67 21.57 -111.06
CA LYS A 468 48.22 20.63 -112.04
C LYS A 468 48.13 21.14 -113.48
N GLN A 469 47.05 21.83 -113.86
CA GLN A 469 46.93 22.49 -115.16
C GLN A 469 48.01 23.56 -115.32
N ILE A 470 48.12 24.50 -114.37
CA ILE A 470 49.14 25.57 -114.39
C ILE A 470 50.58 25.01 -114.50
N TYR A 471 50.92 23.95 -113.75
CA TYR A 471 52.24 23.30 -113.86
C TYR A 471 52.46 22.57 -115.19
N LYS A 472 51.42 21.99 -115.78
CA LYS A 472 51.49 21.38 -117.13
C LYS A 472 51.77 22.46 -118.18
N ASP A 473 51.07 23.58 -118.10
CA ASP A 473 51.19 24.69 -119.06
C ASP A 473 52.56 25.37 -118.94
N ALA A 474 53.06 25.58 -117.72
CA ALA A 474 54.44 26.04 -117.47
C ALA A 474 55.50 25.04 -117.97
N SER A 475 55.26 23.73 -117.84
CA SER A 475 56.15 22.70 -118.39
C SER A 475 56.19 22.69 -119.92
N ILE A 476 55.09 23.06 -120.59
CA ILE A 476 55.04 23.23 -122.06
C ILE A 476 55.90 24.44 -122.45
N GLN A 477 55.71 25.59 -121.79
CA GLN A 477 56.52 26.80 -122.01
C GLN A 477 58.02 26.56 -121.81
N GLN A 478 58.42 25.81 -120.77
CA GLN A 478 59.83 25.47 -120.57
C GLN A 478 60.37 24.48 -121.62
N GLY A 479 59.51 23.62 -122.17
CA GLY A 479 59.82 22.79 -123.35
C GLY A 479 60.07 23.63 -124.60
N GLU A 480 59.29 24.67 -124.84
CA GLU A 480 59.49 25.64 -125.93
C GLU A 480 60.77 26.45 -125.75
N LEU A 481 61.05 26.93 -124.53
CA LEU A 481 62.29 27.63 -124.18
C LEU A 481 63.52 26.72 -124.40
N ASN A 482 63.43 25.43 -124.07
CA ASN A 482 64.50 24.46 -124.33
C ASN A 482 64.68 24.15 -125.83
N LYS A 483 63.62 24.20 -126.65
CA LYS A 483 63.75 24.15 -128.12
C LYS A 483 64.48 25.38 -128.65
N LEU A 484 64.09 26.58 -128.20
CA LEU A 484 64.75 27.85 -128.56
C LEU A 484 66.24 27.87 -128.17
N LYS A 485 66.63 27.27 -127.04
CA LYS A 485 68.03 27.12 -126.62
C LYS A 485 68.84 26.12 -127.44
N ARG A 486 68.21 25.17 -128.15
CA ARG A 486 68.89 24.20 -129.03
C ARG A 486 69.03 24.69 -130.48
N GLY A 487 68.44 25.83 -130.83
CA GLY A 487 68.57 26.49 -132.13
C GLY A 487 69.54 27.69 -132.10
N LYS A 488 70.59 27.61 -131.28
CA LYS A 488 71.66 28.61 -131.12
C LYS A 488 73.02 27.92 -131.06
#